data_AF-A0A2E3GNZ4-F1
#
_entry.id   AF-A0A2E3GNZ4-F1
#
_cell.length_a   1.000
_cell.length_b   1.000
_cell.length_c   1.000
_cell.angle_alpha   90.00
_cell.angle_beta   90.00
_cell.angle_gamma   90.00
#
_symmetry.space_group_name_H-M   'P 1'
#
loop_
_entity.id
_entity.type
_entity.pdbx_description
1 polymer ?
#
loop_
_entity_poly.entity_id
_entity_poly.type
_entity_poly.pdbx_seq_one_letter_code
_entity_poly.pdbx_strand_id
1 'polypeptide(L)'
;MKSKVIHDPIFDTQMISDYYSEKDGVKVLYVCTTDFSVPNVPVDVFYRRRKVKGLSRYFGLFINPETEGLMVTDLDDLMDFEMPMVRDDEGLYRYSRQESDNKEFRNGNFVAGGRITTRWGPKGIICRVEKGKFVLVEFPDSDEHHNCGTPDCCGECEDAVLDNLAASYSEPEEIVSVASLATDAK
;
A
#
# COMPACT_ATOMS: atom_id res chain seq x y z
N MET A 1 4.77 14.52 7.62
CA MET A 1 5.99 13.66 7.78
C MET A 1 5.81 12.54 6.76
N LYS A 2 6.81 12.11 5.98
CA LYS A 2 6.53 11.08 4.94
C LYS A 2 6.06 9.78 5.61
N SER A 3 4.81 9.42 5.36
CA SER A 3 4.18 8.22 5.90
C SER A 3 4.83 6.97 5.30
N LYS A 4 5.12 5.98 6.14
CA LYS A 4 6.03 4.86 5.83
C LYS A 4 5.26 3.55 5.67
N VAL A 5 5.44 2.84 4.55
CA VAL A 5 4.83 1.52 4.31
C VAL A 5 5.84 0.40 4.57
N ILE A 6 5.43 -0.61 5.33
CA ILE A 6 6.24 -1.83 5.52
C ILE A 6 5.77 -2.91 4.56
N HIS A 7 6.74 -3.46 3.85
CA HIS A 7 6.57 -4.50 2.85
C HIS A 7 7.14 -5.83 3.35
N ASP A 8 6.55 -6.94 2.90
CA ASP A 8 6.98 -8.30 3.19
C ASP A 8 7.25 -9.06 1.87
N PRO A 9 8.31 -8.67 1.12
CA PRO A 9 8.61 -9.23 -0.19
C PRO A 9 9.05 -10.69 -0.13
N ILE A 10 8.95 -11.36 -1.27
CA ILE A 10 9.41 -12.75 -1.44
C ILE A 10 10.91 -12.76 -1.72
N PHE A 11 11.38 -11.82 -2.54
CA PHE A 11 12.76 -11.73 -3.01
C PHE A 11 13.49 -10.51 -2.43
N ASP A 12 14.80 -10.48 -2.63
CA ASP A 12 15.59 -9.27 -2.43
C ASP A 12 15.21 -8.21 -3.48
N THR A 13 14.33 -7.30 -3.07
CA THR A 13 13.77 -6.27 -3.96
C THR A 13 14.83 -5.32 -4.51
N GLN A 14 15.93 -5.08 -3.79
CA GLN A 14 17.00 -4.21 -4.24
C GLN A 14 17.82 -4.91 -5.33
N MET A 15 18.22 -6.16 -5.08
CA MET A 15 18.92 -6.99 -6.07
C MET A 15 18.12 -7.12 -7.38
N ILE A 16 16.82 -7.39 -7.29
CA ILE A 16 15.94 -7.49 -8.47
C ILE A 16 15.81 -6.15 -9.19
N SER A 17 15.60 -5.06 -8.44
CA SER A 17 15.49 -3.72 -9.02
C SER A 17 16.77 -3.33 -9.76
N ASP A 18 17.94 -3.62 -9.20
CA ASP A 18 19.24 -3.31 -9.82
C ASP A 18 19.47 -4.15 -11.07
N TYR A 19 19.23 -5.47 -11.00
CA TYR A 19 19.38 -6.37 -12.13
C TYR A 19 18.53 -5.95 -13.33
N TYR A 20 17.22 -5.72 -13.12
CA TYR A 20 16.35 -5.28 -14.22
C TYR A 20 16.63 -3.85 -14.65
N SER A 21 17.13 -2.98 -13.75
CA SER A 21 17.54 -1.63 -14.15
C SER A 21 18.71 -1.63 -15.13
N GLU A 22 19.71 -2.47 -14.86
CA GLU A 22 20.87 -2.66 -15.73
C GLU A 22 20.44 -3.34 -17.05
N LYS A 23 19.70 -4.45 -16.95
CA LYS A 23 19.25 -5.24 -18.11
C LYS A 23 18.38 -4.43 -19.08
N ASP A 24 17.43 -3.66 -18.55
CA ASP A 24 16.42 -2.97 -19.36
C ASP A 24 16.82 -1.52 -19.69
N GLY A 25 17.94 -1.02 -19.14
CA GLY A 25 18.44 0.35 -19.37
C GLY A 25 17.49 1.44 -18.88
N VAL A 26 16.66 1.14 -17.88
CA VAL A 26 15.68 2.06 -17.27
C VAL A 26 15.59 1.78 -15.77
N LYS A 27 15.38 2.82 -14.95
CA LYS A 27 15.20 2.62 -13.51
C LYS A 27 13.98 1.74 -13.23
N VAL A 28 14.18 0.65 -12.50
CA VAL A 28 13.15 -0.24 -11.97
C VAL A 28 12.97 0.02 -10.48
N LEU A 29 11.72 0.06 -10.04
CA LEU A 29 11.33 0.30 -8.66
C LEU A 29 10.49 -0.87 -8.18
N TYR A 30 10.80 -1.41 -7.01
CA TYR A 30 9.86 -2.25 -6.29
C TYR A 30 8.65 -1.42 -5.83
N VAL A 31 7.46 -2.02 -5.92
CA VAL A 31 6.19 -1.37 -5.62
C VAL A 31 5.57 -1.96 -4.36
N CYS A 32 5.24 -3.25 -4.42
CA CYS A 32 4.59 -3.99 -3.35
C CYS A 32 4.67 -5.49 -3.63
N THR A 33 4.14 -6.28 -2.71
CA THR A 33 3.97 -7.73 -2.87
C THR A 33 2.51 -8.04 -2.66
N THR A 34 1.85 -8.62 -3.65
CA THR A 34 0.41 -8.91 -3.54
C THR A 34 0.05 -10.15 -4.33
N ASP A 35 -0.93 -10.92 -3.87
CA ASP A 35 -1.65 -11.84 -4.74
C ASP A 35 -2.58 -11.07 -5.68
N PHE A 36 -2.97 -11.73 -6.77
CA PHE A 36 -3.71 -11.10 -7.85
C PHE A 36 -4.85 -11.98 -8.33
N SER A 37 -4.51 -12.97 -9.15
CA SER A 37 -5.46 -13.84 -9.85
C SER A 37 -5.57 -15.19 -9.16
N VAL A 38 -4.52 -15.59 -8.46
CA VAL A 38 -4.44 -16.85 -7.73
C VAL A 38 -4.25 -16.53 -6.25
N PRO A 39 -5.20 -16.96 -5.38
CA PRO A 39 -5.06 -16.75 -3.95
C PRO A 39 -3.79 -17.42 -3.43
N ASN A 40 -3.12 -16.77 -2.47
CA ASN A 40 -1.94 -17.31 -1.79
C ASN A 40 -0.73 -17.57 -2.72
N VAL A 41 -0.72 -16.94 -3.89
CA VAL A 41 0.47 -16.86 -4.75
C VAL A 41 0.89 -15.39 -4.81
N PRO A 42 1.66 -14.92 -3.81
CA PRO A 42 2.08 -13.54 -3.76
C PRO A 42 3.04 -13.26 -4.92
N VAL A 43 2.97 -12.03 -5.45
CA VAL A 43 3.78 -11.56 -6.56
C VAL A 43 4.50 -10.29 -6.11
N ASP A 44 5.83 -10.26 -6.19
CA ASP A 44 6.61 -9.04 -6.01
C ASP A 44 6.47 -8.18 -7.28
N VAL A 45 5.83 -7.02 -7.15
CA VAL A 45 5.50 -6.11 -8.25
C VAL A 45 6.57 -5.05 -8.41
N PHE A 46 7.02 -4.87 -9.64
CA PHE A 46 8.03 -3.90 -10.03
C PHE A 46 7.52 -2.97 -11.12
N TYR A 47 8.07 -1.75 -11.17
CA TYR A 47 7.71 -0.71 -12.10
C TYR A 47 8.92 -0.15 -12.84
N ARG A 48 8.87 -0.15 -14.17
CA ARG A 48 9.83 0.53 -15.04
C ARG A 48 9.44 2.00 -15.17
N ARG A 49 10.34 2.90 -14.75
CA ARG A 49 10.13 4.36 -14.81
C ARG A 49 9.85 4.89 -16.22
N ARG A 50 10.35 4.21 -17.25
CA ARG A 50 10.12 4.53 -18.67
C ARG A 50 9.65 3.28 -19.41
N LYS A 51 8.72 3.45 -20.36
CA LYS A 51 8.28 2.37 -21.24
C LYS A 51 9.45 1.89 -22.10
N VAL A 52 9.73 0.58 -22.07
CA VAL A 52 10.73 -0.08 -22.92
C VAL A 52 9.98 -0.81 -24.04
N LYS A 53 10.51 -0.79 -25.26
CA LYS A 53 9.83 -1.40 -26.41
C LYS A 53 9.70 -2.91 -26.20
N GLY A 54 8.47 -3.42 -26.27
CA GLY A 54 8.18 -4.85 -26.12
C GLY A 54 8.18 -5.36 -24.68
N LEU A 55 8.34 -4.47 -23.68
CA LEU A 55 8.22 -4.81 -22.27
C LEU A 55 7.15 -3.94 -21.60
N SER A 56 6.45 -4.54 -20.65
CA SER A 56 5.43 -3.93 -19.82
C SER A 56 6.05 -2.97 -18.82
N ARG A 57 5.33 -1.92 -18.39
CA ARG A 57 5.84 -1.04 -17.32
C ARG A 57 5.77 -1.73 -15.97
N TYR A 58 4.69 -2.42 -15.67
CA TYR A 58 4.54 -3.25 -14.49
C TYR A 58 4.80 -4.70 -14.83
N PHE A 59 5.57 -5.36 -13.98
CA PHE A 59 5.82 -6.79 -14.07
C PHE A 59 5.95 -7.36 -12.67
N GLY A 60 5.66 -8.66 -12.56
CA GLY A 60 5.66 -9.38 -11.30
C GLY A 60 6.64 -10.54 -11.32
N LEU A 61 7.27 -10.82 -10.18
CA LEU A 61 8.02 -12.04 -9.94
C LEU A 61 7.32 -12.88 -8.87
N PHE A 62 7.17 -14.18 -9.12
CA PHE A 62 6.57 -15.11 -8.17
C PHE A 62 7.16 -16.51 -8.34
N ILE A 63 6.96 -17.36 -7.33
CA ILE A 63 7.24 -18.79 -7.43
C ILE A 63 5.96 -19.51 -7.87
N ASN A 64 6.04 -20.24 -8.98
CA ASN A 64 4.93 -21.06 -9.41
C ASN A 64 4.72 -22.20 -8.39
N PRO A 65 3.52 -22.35 -7.80
CA PRO A 65 3.28 -23.35 -6.78
C PRO A 65 3.30 -24.79 -7.30
N GLU A 66 3.11 -25.00 -8.61
CA GLU A 66 3.11 -26.33 -9.24
C GLU A 66 4.51 -26.78 -9.66
N THR A 67 5.32 -25.85 -10.20
CA THR A 67 6.65 -26.18 -10.73
C THR A 67 7.79 -25.77 -9.81
N GLU A 68 7.49 -25.02 -8.75
CA GLU A 68 8.46 -24.37 -7.84
C GLU A 68 9.47 -23.45 -8.55
N GLY A 69 9.23 -23.14 -9.82
CA GLY A 69 10.09 -22.29 -10.63
C GLY A 69 9.82 -20.80 -10.41
N LEU A 70 10.87 -19.99 -10.52
CA LEU A 70 10.74 -18.53 -10.62
C LEU A 70 10.10 -18.15 -11.95
N MET A 71 9.01 -17.39 -11.88
CA MET A 71 8.26 -16.90 -13.02
C MET A 71 8.27 -15.37 -13.07
N VAL A 72 8.16 -14.83 -14.28
CA VAL A 72 7.93 -13.40 -14.54
C VAL A 72 6.60 -13.25 -15.25
N THR A 73 5.77 -12.31 -14.81
CA THR A 73 4.47 -12.01 -15.44
C THR A 73 4.34 -10.54 -15.80
N ASP A 74 3.58 -10.26 -16.86
CA ASP A 74 3.08 -8.92 -17.19
C ASP A 74 1.98 -8.51 -16.19
N LEU A 75 1.94 -7.24 -15.82
CA LEU A 75 0.92 -6.64 -14.94
C LEU A 75 0.37 -5.29 -15.47
N ASP A 76 0.67 -4.86 -16.70
CA ASP A 76 0.23 -3.55 -17.23
C ASP A 76 -1.31 -3.44 -17.35
N ASP A 77 -1.96 -4.44 -17.95
CA ASP A 77 -3.43 -4.45 -18.16
C ASP A 77 -4.22 -4.76 -16.89
N LEU A 78 -3.48 -5.08 -15.84
CA LEU A 78 -3.99 -5.74 -14.67
C LEU A 78 -4.18 -4.72 -13.53
N MET A 79 -3.43 -3.62 -13.50
CA MET A 79 -3.27 -2.78 -12.30
C MET A 79 -4.16 -1.52 -12.21
N ASP A 80 -5.37 -1.69 -11.67
CA ASP A 80 -6.19 -0.64 -11.03
C ASP A 80 -6.45 -0.96 -9.53
N PHE A 81 -5.43 -1.51 -8.83
CA PHE A 81 -5.65 -2.01 -7.47
C PHE A 81 -5.84 -0.92 -6.45
N GLU A 82 -6.95 -1.03 -5.75
CA GLU A 82 -7.12 -0.51 -4.41
C GLU A 82 -6.42 -1.43 -3.41
N MET A 83 -5.65 -0.82 -2.52
CA MET A 83 -4.83 -1.46 -1.50
C MET A 83 -5.20 -0.86 -0.15
N PRO A 84 -6.11 -1.51 0.60
CA PRO A 84 -6.38 -1.12 1.97
C PRO A 84 -5.12 -1.28 2.83
N MET A 85 -4.82 -0.25 3.59
CA MET A 85 -3.70 -0.22 4.53
C MET A 85 -4.17 0.25 5.89
N VAL A 86 -3.59 -0.29 6.94
CA VAL A 86 -3.82 0.17 8.32
C VAL A 86 -2.50 0.51 8.98
N ARG A 87 -2.54 1.35 10.02
CA ARG A 87 -1.37 1.61 10.86
C ARG A 87 -1.19 0.51 11.90
N ASP A 88 0.04 0.02 12.02
CA ASP A 88 0.45 -0.85 13.12
C ASP A 88 0.65 -0.07 14.43
N ASP A 89 1.11 -0.77 15.47
CA ASP A 89 1.34 -0.20 16.80
C ASP A 89 2.43 0.89 16.80
N GLU A 90 3.29 0.94 15.79
CA GLU A 90 4.34 1.96 15.61
C GLU A 90 3.88 3.12 14.70
N GLY A 91 2.64 3.06 14.21
CA GLY A 91 2.08 4.05 13.28
C GLY A 91 2.53 3.86 11.83
N LEU A 92 3.13 2.72 11.48
CA LEU A 92 3.58 2.40 10.13
C LEU A 92 2.47 1.72 9.34
N TYR A 93 2.35 2.03 8.04
CA TYR A 93 1.33 1.42 7.19
C TYR A 93 1.67 -0.02 6.82
N ARG A 94 0.68 -0.89 6.96
CA ARG A 94 0.71 -2.33 6.64
C ARG A 94 -0.46 -2.65 5.73
N TYR A 95 -0.23 -3.57 4.80
CA TYR A 95 -1.26 -4.16 3.96
C TYR A 95 -1.15 -5.68 3.99
N SER A 96 -2.23 -6.38 3.63
CA SER A 96 -2.23 -7.83 3.48
C SER A 96 -1.73 -8.21 2.09
N ARG A 97 -0.67 -9.01 2.03
CA ARG A 97 -0.01 -9.39 0.77
C ARG A 97 -0.69 -10.56 0.05
N GLN A 98 -1.51 -11.34 0.75
CA GLN A 98 -2.18 -12.50 0.17
C GLN A 98 -3.40 -12.89 1.01
N GLU A 99 -4.28 -13.74 0.46
CA GLU A 99 -5.52 -14.16 1.10
C GLU A 99 -5.34 -14.66 2.55
N SER A 100 -4.35 -15.51 2.79
CA SER A 100 -4.04 -16.05 4.13
C SER A 100 -3.22 -15.12 5.02
N ASP A 101 -2.75 -13.97 4.53
CA ASP A 101 -1.99 -13.01 5.32
C ASP A 101 -2.94 -12.20 6.19
N ASN A 102 -2.96 -12.53 7.49
CA ASN A 102 -3.77 -11.88 8.50
C ASN A 102 -2.87 -11.11 9.47
N LYS A 103 -3.04 -9.79 9.50
CA LYS A 103 -2.28 -8.88 10.37
C LYS A 103 -3.22 -8.20 11.34
N GLU A 104 -2.99 -8.39 12.63
CA GLU A 104 -3.73 -7.78 13.73
C GLU A 104 -2.74 -7.07 14.66
N PHE A 105 -3.12 -5.89 15.14
CA PHE A 105 -2.27 -5.03 15.95
C PHE A 105 -2.93 -4.72 17.29
N ARG A 106 -2.13 -4.38 18.32
CA ARG A 106 -2.63 -4.10 19.67
C ARG A 106 -3.52 -2.86 19.72
N ASN A 107 -3.31 -1.92 18.80
CA ASN A 107 -4.14 -0.73 18.61
C ASN A 107 -5.56 -1.03 18.08
N GLY A 108 -5.91 -2.30 17.85
CA GLY A 108 -7.23 -2.74 17.38
C GLY A 108 -7.41 -2.70 15.86
N ASN A 109 -6.41 -2.23 15.11
CA ASN A 109 -6.43 -2.31 13.65
C ASN A 109 -6.07 -3.72 13.18
N PHE A 110 -6.61 -4.07 12.01
CA PHE A 110 -6.24 -5.28 11.29
C PHE A 110 -6.31 -5.08 9.79
N VAL A 111 -5.58 -5.89 9.03
CA VAL A 111 -5.71 -6.01 7.57
C VAL A 111 -5.47 -7.45 7.15
N ALA A 112 -6.33 -7.98 6.30
CA ALA A 112 -6.30 -9.38 5.89
C ALA A 112 -6.94 -9.62 4.52
N GLY A 113 -6.76 -10.81 3.96
CA GLY A 113 -7.54 -11.29 2.81
C GLY A 113 -6.96 -10.98 1.42
N GLY A 114 -5.71 -10.49 1.34
CA GLY A 114 -5.05 -10.24 0.06
C GLY A 114 -5.88 -9.31 -0.82
N ARG A 115 -6.00 -9.61 -2.12
CA ARG A 115 -6.90 -8.89 -3.06
C ARG A 115 -8.25 -9.54 -3.27
N ILE A 116 -8.48 -10.74 -2.74
CA ILE A 116 -9.66 -11.55 -3.05
C ILE A 116 -10.73 -11.41 -1.96
N THR A 117 -10.34 -11.50 -0.69
CA THR A 117 -11.25 -11.44 0.47
C THR A 117 -10.89 -10.28 1.41
N THR A 118 -10.39 -9.17 0.83
CA THR A 118 -9.83 -8.03 1.56
C THR A 118 -10.75 -7.55 2.68
N ARG A 119 -10.21 -7.44 3.88
CA ARG A 119 -10.87 -6.90 5.07
C ARG A 119 -9.89 -6.07 5.88
N TRP A 120 -10.37 -5.00 6.50
CA TRP A 120 -9.54 -4.13 7.32
C TRP A 120 -10.34 -3.51 8.48
N GLY A 121 -9.61 -3.06 9.51
CA GLY A 121 -10.15 -2.42 10.69
C GLY A 121 -10.52 -0.93 10.47
N PRO A 122 -11.16 -0.30 11.45
CA PRO A 122 -11.86 0.98 11.28
C PRO A 122 -10.98 2.18 10.88
N LYS A 123 -9.66 2.15 11.11
CA LYS A 123 -8.74 3.25 10.79
C LYS A 123 -7.86 2.98 9.57
N GLY A 124 -8.40 2.24 8.60
CA GLY A 124 -7.72 1.98 7.33
C GLY A 124 -7.81 3.13 6.35
N ILE A 125 -6.90 3.15 5.39
CA ILE A 125 -6.93 4.02 4.21
C ILE A 125 -6.93 3.13 2.96
N ILE A 126 -7.41 3.67 1.85
CA ILE A 126 -7.32 3.01 0.55
C ILE A 126 -6.30 3.75 -0.30
N CYS A 127 -5.28 3.02 -0.77
CA CYS A 127 -4.29 3.54 -1.71
C CYS A 127 -4.42 2.84 -3.06
N ARG A 128 -4.08 3.55 -4.14
CA ARG A 128 -3.84 2.94 -5.46
C ARG A 128 -2.37 3.04 -5.84
N VAL A 129 -1.94 2.26 -6.83
CA VAL A 129 -0.57 2.35 -7.36
C VAL A 129 -0.55 3.23 -8.61
N GLU A 130 0.22 4.32 -8.55
CA GLU A 130 0.54 5.14 -9.72
C GLU A 130 2.03 5.31 -9.90
N LYS A 131 2.52 5.00 -11.11
CA LYS A 131 3.94 5.15 -11.48
C LYS A 131 4.90 4.54 -10.44
N GLY A 132 4.54 3.37 -9.93
CA GLY A 132 5.29 2.63 -8.92
C GLY A 132 5.24 3.19 -7.50
N LYS A 133 4.27 4.04 -7.17
CA LYS A 133 4.06 4.60 -5.83
C LYS A 133 2.63 4.44 -5.36
N PHE A 134 2.43 4.35 -4.05
CA PHE A 134 1.09 4.44 -3.47
C PHE A 134 0.60 5.89 -3.47
N VAL A 135 -0.64 6.07 -3.93
CA VAL A 135 -1.37 7.33 -3.92
C VAL A 135 -2.66 7.11 -3.14
N LEU A 136 -2.92 7.95 -2.16
CA LEU A 136 -4.13 7.88 -1.35
C LEU A 136 -5.36 8.19 -2.23
N VAL A 137 -6.40 7.37 -2.13
CA VAL A 137 -7.66 7.54 -2.86
C VAL A 137 -8.75 8.09 -1.95
N GLU A 138 -8.92 7.49 -0.77
CA GLU A 138 -9.95 7.87 0.21
C GLU A 138 -9.45 7.75 1.64
N PHE A 139 -9.92 8.68 2.48
CA PHE A 139 -10.07 8.45 3.92
C PHE A 139 -11.50 7.94 4.10
N PRO A 140 -11.75 6.74 4.66
CA PRO A 140 -13.07 6.47 5.19
C PRO A 140 -13.32 7.54 6.26
N ASP A 141 -14.37 8.34 6.07
CA ASP A 141 -14.70 9.48 6.93
C ASP A 141 -14.56 9.07 8.40
N SER A 142 -13.78 9.84 9.16
CA SER A 142 -13.89 9.80 10.61
C SER A 142 -15.33 10.14 10.94
N ASP A 143 -16.07 9.21 11.53
CA ASP A 143 -17.46 9.38 11.93
C ASP A 143 -17.72 10.84 12.35
N GLU A 144 -18.38 11.63 11.49
CA GLU A 144 -18.99 12.87 11.92
C GLU A 144 -20.08 12.45 12.89
N HIS A 145 -19.76 12.51 14.20
CA HIS A 145 -20.72 12.31 15.25
C HIS A 145 -21.81 13.37 15.07
N HIS A 146 -22.91 12.99 14.41
CA HIS A 146 -24.08 13.85 14.29
C HIS A 146 -24.59 14.13 15.70
N ASN A 147 -24.60 15.41 16.08
CA ASN A 147 -25.13 15.84 17.36
C ASN A 147 -26.57 15.31 17.49
N CYS A 148 -26.76 14.27 18.31
CA CYS A 148 -28.01 13.55 18.43
C CYS A 148 -29.02 14.29 19.34
N GLY A 149 -28.67 15.49 19.82
CA GLY A 149 -29.56 16.38 20.57
C GLY A 149 -29.97 15.85 21.94
N THR A 150 -29.32 14.79 22.45
CA THR A 150 -29.60 14.24 23.78
C THR A 150 -28.41 14.47 24.71
N PRO A 151 -28.61 15.12 25.88
CA PRO A 151 -27.51 15.48 26.79
C PRO A 151 -26.73 14.30 27.38
N ASP A 152 -27.28 13.08 27.32
CA ASP A 152 -26.79 11.92 28.07
C ASP A 152 -25.97 10.90 27.24
N CYS A 153 -25.77 11.13 25.93
CA CYS A 153 -25.24 10.06 25.05
C CYS A 153 -23.70 10.01 24.97
N CYS A 154 -22.98 11.14 25.10
CA CYS A 154 -21.52 11.16 25.00
C CYS A 154 -20.93 12.39 25.70
N GLY A 155 -20.15 12.18 26.75
CA GLY A 155 -19.48 13.24 27.54
C GLY A 155 -18.37 14.00 26.81
N GLU A 156 -18.45 14.16 25.49
CA GLU A 156 -17.49 14.89 24.65
C GLU A 156 -18.14 15.97 23.76
N CYS A 157 -19.43 16.26 23.96
CA CYS A 157 -20.09 17.41 23.31
C CYS A 157 -19.86 18.69 24.13
N GLU A 158 -18.64 19.21 24.15
CA GLU A 158 -18.41 20.59 24.58
C GLU A 158 -18.46 21.51 23.35
N ASP A 159 -19.55 22.26 23.23
CA ASP A 159 -19.67 23.41 22.35
C ASP A 159 -18.52 24.40 22.62
N ALA A 160 -17.51 24.40 21.75
CA ALA A 160 -16.53 25.47 21.69
C ALA A 160 -16.18 25.79 20.24
N VAL A 161 -16.98 26.72 19.70
CA VAL A 161 -16.60 27.71 18.68
C VAL A 161 -16.33 27.17 17.28
N LEU A 162 -17.37 27.30 16.45
CA LEU A 162 -17.25 27.62 15.04
C LEU A 162 -16.35 28.86 14.87
N ASP A 163 -15.06 28.67 14.61
CA ASP A 163 -14.27 29.67 13.92
C ASP A 163 -13.15 29.02 13.11
N ASN A 164 -13.29 29.14 11.78
CA ASN A 164 -12.19 29.17 10.81
C ASN A 164 -11.15 28.05 10.87
N LEU A 165 -11.46 26.90 10.27
CA LEU A 165 -10.45 25.96 9.73
C LEU A 165 -10.68 25.70 8.24
N ALA A 166 -10.84 26.77 7.47
CA ALA A 166 -10.59 26.79 6.03
C ALA A 166 -9.08 26.98 5.71
N ALA A 167 -8.18 26.73 6.66
CA ALA A 167 -6.77 27.11 6.54
C ALA A 167 -5.82 26.08 7.15
N SER A 168 -5.77 24.87 6.59
CA SER A 168 -4.50 24.17 6.31
C SER A 168 -4.80 22.84 5.61
N TYR A 169 -5.22 22.91 4.35
CA TYR A 169 -4.99 21.78 3.46
C TYR A 169 -3.48 21.67 3.27
N SER A 170 -2.81 20.93 4.15
CA SER A 170 -1.48 20.42 3.83
C SER A 170 -1.66 19.46 2.65
N GLU A 171 -0.81 19.62 1.64
CA GLU A 171 -0.77 18.74 0.46
C GLU A 171 -0.91 17.26 0.87
N PRO A 172 -1.60 16.42 0.07
CA PRO A 172 -1.79 15.01 0.39
C PRO A 172 -0.44 14.37 0.75
N GLU A 173 -0.34 13.78 1.94
CA GLU A 173 0.91 13.20 2.41
C GLU A 173 1.40 12.13 1.42
N GLU A 174 2.57 12.34 0.83
CA GLU A 174 3.22 11.34 0.00
C GLU A 174 3.57 10.13 0.89
N ILE A 175 2.86 9.02 0.69
CA ILE A 175 3.15 7.74 1.33
C ILE A 175 4.34 7.12 0.56
N VAL A 176 5.49 6.98 1.23
CA VAL A 176 6.73 6.54 0.58
C VAL A 176 7.02 5.08 0.92
N SER A 177 7.18 4.26 -0.13
CA SER A 177 7.68 2.89 -0.04
C SER A 177 9.15 2.90 0.43
N VAL A 178 9.47 2.04 1.38
CA VAL A 178 10.76 2.06 2.10
C VAL A 178 11.81 1.19 1.46
N ALA A 179 11.52 0.59 0.31
CA ALA A 179 12.47 -0.26 -0.39
C ALA A 179 13.68 0.50 -0.97
N SER A 180 13.89 1.79 -0.68
CA SER A 180 14.96 2.60 -1.30
C SER A 180 15.83 3.45 -0.37
N LEU A 181 15.72 3.33 0.95
CA LEU A 181 16.62 4.06 1.86
C LEU A 181 17.92 3.28 2.15
N ALA A 182 18.73 3.12 1.10
CA ALA A 182 20.14 2.75 1.21
C ALA A 182 21.00 3.47 0.16
N THR A 183 20.67 4.71 -0.23
CA THR A 183 21.59 5.55 -1.02
C THR A 183 21.32 7.05 -0.79
N ASP A 184 21.51 7.53 0.44
CA ASP A 184 21.76 8.95 0.68
C ASP A 184 22.71 9.09 1.89
N ALA A 185 23.96 8.69 1.64
CA ALA A 185 25.12 9.11 2.42
C ALA A 185 26.23 9.49 1.42
N LYS A 186 26.32 10.78 1.12
CA LYS A 186 27.52 11.44 0.64
C LYS A 186 27.81 12.62 1.55
#